data_AF-A5K3F9-F1
#
_entry.id   AF-A5K3F9-F1
#
_cell.length_a   1.000
_cell.length_b   1.000
_cell.length_c   1.000
_cell.angle_alpha   90.00
_cell.angle_beta   90.00
_cell.angle_gamma   90.00
#
_symmetry.space_group_name_H-M   'P 1'
#
loop_
_entity.id
_entity.type
_entity.pdbx_description
1 polymer ?
#
loop_
_entity_poly.entity_id
_entity_poly.type
_entity_poly.pdbx_seq_one_letter_code
_entity_poly.pdbx_strand_id
1 'polypeptide(L)'
;MRKELLLRTTNHSAFQNSVYLLGFLRFAKFQLSSRANISNVRPFKGRRTNCAATSVHSNRMEVTYLSQSLAQTIDNELMSDDVGYTTEQLMELAGLSIAQIICREYSLDRFKKVLIFCGPGNNGGDGLVAARHLKHFGYDVTVAYPKEKTKVLFQRLLKLLQHYHVPVVKSATGEDLKLYDLVVDALFGFSFTGEPRSPFDEIIHTINQSNKPVVSVDVPSGTNIDGGSAANALSVNSEMNISLMLPKEGVRHYGKKHYLGGRFIPNSIVEKYNLKVPQFAGDNSYVQL
;
A
#
# COMPACT_ATOMS: atom_id res chain seq x y z
N MET A 1 17.65 -46.20 -3.59
CA MET A 1 16.68 -45.09 -3.69
C MET A 1 16.34 -44.50 -2.30
N ARG A 2 17.32 -43.99 -1.53
CA ARG A 2 17.06 -43.46 -0.17
C ARG A 2 18.01 -42.34 0.31
N LYS A 3 18.72 -41.66 -0.60
CA LYS A 3 19.73 -40.64 -0.22
C LYS A 3 19.47 -39.19 -0.68
N GLU A 4 18.42 -38.90 -1.44
CA GLU A 4 18.19 -37.53 -1.98
C GLU A 4 17.15 -36.68 -1.23
N LEU A 5 16.46 -37.21 -0.22
CA LEU A 5 15.36 -36.48 0.43
C LEU A 5 15.76 -35.57 1.61
N LEU A 6 17.04 -35.55 1.99
CA LEU A 6 17.50 -34.87 3.22
C LEU A 6 18.19 -33.51 2.99
N LEU A 7 18.30 -33.04 1.74
CA LEU A 7 18.98 -31.77 1.40
C LEU A 7 18.02 -30.62 1.03
N ARG A 8 16.70 -30.84 0.98
CA ARG A 8 15.72 -29.81 0.58
C ARG A 8 15.05 -29.05 1.73
N THR A 9 15.23 -29.48 2.98
CA THR A 9 14.54 -28.88 4.13
C THR A 9 15.35 -27.83 4.89
N THR A 10 16.65 -27.68 4.60
CA THR A 10 17.54 -26.74 5.31
C THR A 10 17.69 -25.37 4.64
N ASN A 11 17.27 -25.20 3.38
CA ASN A 11 17.41 -23.92 2.65
C ASN A 11 16.21 -22.96 2.76
N HIS A 12 15.03 -23.44 3.19
CA HIS A 12 13.82 -22.61 3.24
C HIS A 12 13.77 -21.67 4.46
N SER A 13 14.41 -22.01 5.57
CA SER A 13 14.48 -21.15 6.77
C SER A 13 15.48 -20.00 6.62
N ALA A 14 16.57 -20.21 5.86
CA ALA A 14 17.58 -19.19 5.58
C ALA A 14 17.03 -18.05 4.69
N PHE A 15 16.11 -18.37 3.77
CA PHE A 15 15.54 -17.38 2.86
C PHE A 15 14.51 -16.46 3.52
N GLN A 16 13.71 -16.98 4.48
CA GLN A 16 12.77 -16.15 5.24
C GLN A 16 13.50 -15.20 6.20
N ASN A 17 14.59 -15.64 6.84
CA ASN A 17 15.37 -14.77 7.74
C ASN A 17 16.10 -13.64 7.01
N SER A 18 16.46 -13.84 5.73
CA SER A 18 17.15 -12.84 4.88
C SER A 18 16.30 -11.58 4.63
N VAL A 19 15.01 -11.75 4.32
CA VAL A 19 14.10 -10.63 3.99
C VAL A 19 13.87 -9.73 5.21
N TYR A 20 13.72 -10.33 6.40
CA TYR A 20 13.57 -9.57 7.65
C TYR A 20 14.87 -8.92 8.12
N LEU A 21 16.03 -9.58 7.91
CA LEU A 21 17.32 -9.03 8.32
C LEU A 21 17.72 -7.80 7.48
N LEU A 22 17.43 -7.81 6.17
CA LEU A 22 17.67 -6.66 5.29
C LEU A 22 16.74 -5.48 5.63
N GLY A 23 15.48 -5.75 5.99
CA GLY A 23 14.55 -4.75 6.50
C GLY A 23 15.04 -4.10 7.81
N PHE A 24 15.52 -4.92 8.75
CA PHE A 24 16.08 -4.45 10.03
C PHE A 24 17.34 -3.60 9.84
N LEU A 25 18.25 -3.99 8.93
CA LEU A 25 19.46 -3.20 8.64
C LEU A 25 19.15 -1.85 7.99
N ARG A 26 18.09 -1.76 7.17
CA ARG A 26 17.60 -0.47 6.64
C ARG A 26 16.99 0.40 7.74
N PHE A 27 16.21 -0.19 8.64
CA PHE A 27 15.67 0.54 9.81
C PHE A 27 16.77 1.09 10.71
N ALA A 28 17.81 0.31 10.97
CA ALA A 28 18.98 0.75 11.73
C ALA A 28 19.75 1.88 11.02
N LYS A 29 19.95 1.80 9.69
CA LYS A 29 20.55 2.90 8.91
C LYS A 29 19.69 4.17 8.94
N PHE A 30 18.36 4.04 8.90
CA PHE A 30 17.44 5.17 8.98
C PHE A 30 17.54 5.87 10.36
N GLN A 31 17.51 5.11 11.46
CA GLN A 31 17.70 5.62 12.83
C GLN A 31 19.05 6.31 13.04
N LEU A 32 20.11 5.82 12.39
CA LEU A 32 21.44 6.45 12.45
C LEU A 32 21.50 7.75 11.63
N SER A 33 20.84 7.79 10.46
CA SER A 33 20.80 8.99 9.61
C SER A 33 19.95 10.13 10.16
N SER A 34 18.86 9.81 10.88
CA SER A 34 18.01 10.82 11.51
C SER A 34 18.63 11.44 12.77
N ARG A 35 19.55 10.72 13.45
CA ARG A 35 20.33 11.26 14.58
C ARG A 35 21.58 12.06 14.18
N ALA A 36 22.09 11.88 12.96
CA ALA A 36 23.33 12.51 12.51
C ALA A 36 23.15 13.90 11.86
N ASN A 37 21.92 14.36 11.61
CA ASN A 37 21.64 15.60 10.86
C ASN A 37 21.39 16.86 11.72
N ILE A 38 21.92 16.91 12.94
CA ILE A 38 21.90 18.10 13.80
C ILE A 38 23.35 18.53 14.10
N SER A 39 24.00 19.18 13.14
CA SER A 39 25.05 20.20 13.38
C SER A 39 25.66 20.74 12.08
N ASN A 40 25.88 22.05 12.06
CA ASN A 40 26.70 22.84 11.12
C ASN A 40 26.10 23.26 9.77
N VAL A 41 25.24 24.27 9.83
CA VAL A 41 25.02 25.22 8.73
C VAL A 41 26.11 26.30 8.77
N ARG A 42 26.91 26.43 7.70
CA ARG A 42 27.67 27.64 7.37
C ARG A 42 27.38 28.04 5.91
N PRO A 43 27.11 29.32 5.60
CA PRO A 43 26.78 29.72 4.24
C PRO A 43 28.06 29.96 3.43
N PHE A 44 28.17 29.33 2.26
CA PHE A 44 29.22 29.63 1.29
C PHE A 44 28.67 30.51 0.16
N LYS A 45 29.22 31.74 0.05
CA LYS A 45 29.02 32.65 -1.08
C LYS A 45 29.95 32.23 -2.23
N GLY A 46 29.44 32.06 -3.44
CA GLY A 46 30.32 31.83 -4.59
C GLY A 46 29.67 31.62 -5.94
N ARG A 47 29.57 32.71 -6.71
CA ARG A 47 29.61 32.82 -8.18
C ARG A 47 28.55 32.10 -9.06
N ARG A 48 27.71 32.93 -9.67
CA ARG A 48 26.86 32.63 -10.84
C ARG A 48 27.70 32.21 -12.04
N THR A 49 27.38 31.08 -12.65
CA THR A 49 27.63 30.80 -14.07
C THR A 49 26.35 30.23 -14.67
N ASN A 50 25.99 30.76 -15.84
CA ASN A 50 24.81 30.39 -16.60
C ASN A 50 25.03 29.01 -17.24
N CYS A 51 24.21 28.02 -16.89
CA CYS A 51 24.04 26.81 -17.70
C CYS A 51 22.59 26.73 -18.15
N ALA A 52 22.42 26.63 -19.46
CA ALA A 52 21.15 26.52 -20.17
C ALA A 52 20.25 25.43 -19.56
N ALA A 53 18.97 25.77 -19.39
CA ALA A 53 17.93 24.83 -19.04
C ALA A 53 17.71 23.87 -20.22
N THR A 54 18.32 22.69 -20.17
CA THR A 54 17.86 21.54 -20.94
C THR A 54 16.56 21.06 -20.32
N SER A 55 15.46 21.20 -21.06
CA SER A 55 14.18 20.62 -20.68
C SER A 55 14.33 19.10 -20.59
N VAL A 56 14.33 18.56 -19.39
CA VAL A 56 14.18 17.12 -19.18
C VAL A 56 12.76 16.78 -19.64
N HIS A 57 12.62 16.22 -20.84
CA HIS A 57 11.40 15.53 -21.22
C HIS A 57 11.17 14.44 -20.19
N SER A 58 10.19 14.65 -19.30
CA SER A 58 9.62 13.60 -18.47
C SER A 58 9.03 12.57 -19.43
N ASN A 59 9.82 11.53 -19.72
CA ASN A 59 9.33 10.38 -20.45
C ASN A 59 8.28 9.75 -19.54
N ARG A 60 7.00 10.05 -19.78
CA ARG A 60 5.88 9.51 -18.99
C ARG A 60 6.07 7.99 -18.96
N MET A 61 6.22 7.43 -17.76
CA MET A 61 6.36 5.99 -17.64
C MET A 61 5.14 5.33 -18.29
N GLU A 62 5.40 4.48 -19.27
CA GLU A 62 4.34 3.78 -19.96
C GLU A 62 3.86 2.64 -19.04
N VAL A 63 2.69 2.81 -18.43
CA VAL A 63 2.08 1.83 -17.53
C VAL A 63 0.68 1.47 -18.02
N THR A 64 0.34 0.19 -17.98
CA THR A 64 -1.02 -0.28 -18.30
C THR A 64 -1.95 0.01 -17.13
N TYR A 65 -3.08 0.65 -17.43
CA TYR A 65 -4.18 0.78 -16.51
C TYR A 65 -5.19 -0.34 -16.81
N LEU A 66 -5.75 -0.93 -15.76
CA LEU A 66 -6.63 -2.08 -15.87
C LEU A 66 -8.07 -1.64 -15.69
N SER A 67 -8.96 -2.11 -16.56
CA SER A 67 -10.39 -2.12 -16.28
C SER A 67 -10.69 -3.06 -15.12
N GLN A 68 -11.86 -2.89 -14.49
CA GLN A 68 -12.33 -3.74 -13.40
C GLN A 68 -12.34 -5.22 -13.82
N SER A 69 -12.88 -5.49 -15.02
CA SER A 69 -12.94 -6.84 -15.60
C SER A 69 -11.56 -7.46 -15.79
N LEU A 70 -10.61 -6.71 -16.36
CA LEU A 70 -9.26 -7.22 -16.60
C LEU A 70 -8.51 -7.43 -15.28
N ALA A 71 -8.65 -6.52 -14.32
CA ALA A 71 -8.09 -6.67 -12.98
C ALA A 71 -8.58 -7.95 -12.29
N GLN A 72 -9.90 -8.22 -12.34
CA GLN A 72 -10.47 -9.45 -11.77
C GLN A 72 -9.99 -10.72 -12.48
N THR A 73 -9.82 -10.64 -13.81
CA THR A 73 -9.33 -11.76 -14.62
C THR A 73 -7.89 -12.13 -14.24
N ILE A 74 -7.01 -11.12 -14.16
CA ILE A 74 -5.61 -11.32 -13.79
C ILE A 74 -5.51 -11.80 -12.32
N ASP A 75 -6.28 -11.22 -11.40
CA ASP A 75 -6.27 -11.61 -9.98
C ASP A 75 -6.64 -13.10 -9.81
N ASN A 76 -7.69 -13.56 -10.51
CA ASN A 76 -8.08 -14.97 -10.51
C ASN A 76 -7.01 -15.88 -11.13
N GLU A 77 -6.35 -15.44 -12.20
CA GLU A 77 -5.29 -16.23 -12.84
C GLU A 77 -4.04 -16.34 -11.97
N LEU A 78 -3.65 -15.26 -11.27
CA LEU A 78 -2.56 -15.31 -10.30
C LEU A 78 -2.78 -16.38 -9.23
N MET A 79 -4.04 -16.55 -8.81
CA MET A 79 -4.45 -17.54 -7.81
C MET A 79 -4.87 -18.91 -8.39
N SER A 80 -4.73 -19.11 -9.69
CA SER A 80 -4.97 -20.41 -10.33
C SER A 80 -3.85 -21.40 -10.02
N ASP A 81 -4.10 -22.69 -10.20
CA ASP A 81 -3.07 -23.73 -10.04
C ASP A 81 -1.90 -23.56 -11.02
N ASP A 82 -2.12 -22.91 -12.17
CA ASP A 82 -1.09 -22.68 -13.19
C ASP A 82 -0.04 -21.65 -12.77
N VAL A 83 -0.45 -20.62 -12.00
CA VAL A 83 0.48 -19.59 -11.47
C VAL A 83 0.90 -19.92 -10.04
N GLY A 84 -0.07 -20.31 -9.19
CA GLY A 84 0.18 -20.87 -7.87
C GLY A 84 0.33 -19.87 -6.73
N TYR A 85 -0.06 -18.59 -6.89
CA TYR A 85 -0.13 -17.72 -5.72
C TYR A 85 -1.32 -18.07 -4.84
N THR A 86 -1.15 -17.97 -3.52
CA THR A 86 -2.28 -17.96 -2.61
C THR A 86 -2.72 -16.52 -2.31
N THR A 87 -3.98 -16.34 -1.90
CA THR A 87 -4.47 -15.03 -1.43
C THR A 87 -3.62 -14.49 -0.27
N GLU A 88 -3.17 -15.36 0.64
CA GLU A 88 -2.26 -14.98 1.74
C GLU A 88 -0.96 -14.37 1.23
N GLN A 89 -0.35 -14.97 0.20
CA GLN A 89 0.93 -14.49 -0.34
C GLN A 89 0.77 -13.12 -1.00
N LEU A 90 -0.25 -12.96 -1.85
CA LEU A 90 -0.50 -11.69 -2.53
C LEU A 90 -0.82 -10.58 -1.52
N MET A 91 -1.68 -10.87 -0.55
CA MET A 91 -2.08 -9.92 0.50
C MET A 91 -0.89 -9.52 1.40
N GLU A 92 0.00 -10.47 1.73
CA GLU A 92 1.20 -10.17 2.51
C GLU A 92 2.15 -9.22 1.76
N LEU A 93 2.34 -9.47 0.46
CA LEU A 93 3.19 -8.64 -0.41
C LEU A 93 2.58 -7.25 -0.65
N ALA A 94 1.27 -7.19 -0.87
CA ALA A 94 0.54 -5.94 -1.03
C ALA A 94 0.62 -5.08 0.24
N GLY A 95 0.28 -5.66 1.40
CA GLY A 95 0.34 -4.96 2.68
C GLY A 95 1.75 -4.50 3.06
N LEU A 96 2.79 -5.29 2.78
CA LEU A 96 4.18 -4.86 2.95
C LEU A 96 4.51 -3.67 2.03
N SER A 97 4.09 -3.71 0.77
CA SER A 97 4.31 -2.62 -0.18
C SER A 97 3.65 -1.32 0.30
N ILE A 98 2.40 -1.39 0.77
CA ILE A 98 1.66 -0.26 1.33
C ILE A 98 2.43 0.35 2.51
N ALA A 99 2.84 -0.48 3.47
CA ALA A 99 3.57 -0.02 4.64
C ALA A 99 4.92 0.63 4.27
N GLN A 100 5.63 0.08 3.28
CA GLN A 100 6.91 0.63 2.81
C GLN A 100 6.74 1.99 2.10
N ILE A 101 5.68 2.16 1.30
CA ILE A 101 5.38 3.44 0.64
C ILE A 101 5.00 4.50 1.68
N ILE A 102 4.14 4.16 2.64
CA ILE A 102 3.79 5.06 3.75
C ILE A 102 5.05 5.46 4.53
N CYS A 103 5.91 4.50 4.86
CA CYS A 103 7.17 4.76 5.57
C CYS A 103 8.10 5.72 4.82
N ARG A 104 8.10 5.65 3.49
CA ARG A 104 8.88 6.55 2.64
C ARG A 104 8.32 7.97 2.58
N GLU A 105 7.00 8.11 2.45
CA GLU A 105 6.36 9.41 2.21
C GLU A 105 6.02 10.17 3.50
N TYR A 106 5.74 9.45 4.59
CA TYR A 106 5.22 10.00 5.83
C TYR A 106 6.16 9.67 6.99
N SER A 107 7.19 10.49 7.20
CA SER A 107 8.24 10.22 8.18
C SER A 107 7.72 10.08 9.62
N LEU A 108 8.31 9.15 10.38
CA LEU A 108 7.90 8.81 11.77
C LEU A 108 7.91 9.99 12.74
N ASP A 109 8.75 10.99 12.53
CA ASP A 109 8.85 12.19 13.37
C ASP A 109 7.64 13.11 13.23
N ARG A 110 6.93 13.05 12.09
CA ARG A 110 5.77 13.90 11.79
C ARG A 110 4.45 13.14 11.74
N PHE A 111 4.48 11.86 11.36
CA PHE A 111 3.30 11.06 11.07
C PHE A 111 3.24 9.79 11.93
N LYS A 112 3.54 9.92 13.22
CA LYS A 112 3.72 8.77 14.11
C LYS A 112 2.42 7.98 14.30
N LYS A 113 1.29 8.67 14.46
CA LYS A 113 -0.01 8.05 14.76
C LYS A 113 -0.80 7.83 13.48
N VAL A 114 -1.10 6.58 13.16
CA VAL A 114 -1.80 6.18 11.93
C VAL A 114 -3.12 5.49 12.26
N LEU A 115 -4.20 5.95 11.65
CA LEU A 115 -5.50 5.27 11.68
C LEU A 115 -5.76 4.60 10.33
N ILE A 116 -6.02 3.30 10.33
CA ILE A 116 -6.36 2.55 9.11
C ILE A 116 -7.81 2.11 9.17
N PHE A 117 -8.61 2.54 8.20
CA PHE A 117 -9.98 2.08 8.01
C PHE A 117 -9.98 0.86 7.10
N CYS A 118 -10.35 -0.30 7.65
CA CYS A 118 -10.43 -1.56 6.91
C CYS A 118 -11.87 -1.89 6.53
N GLY A 119 -12.09 -2.22 5.26
CA GLY A 119 -13.37 -2.70 4.77
C GLY A 119 -13.52 -4.23 4.87
N PRO A 120 -14.67 -4.78 4.47
CA PRO A 120 -15.02 -6.19 4.67
C PRO A 120 -14.36 -7.13 3.63
N GLY A 121 -13.68 -6.55 2.64
CA GLY A 121 -13.13 -7.24 1.47
C GLY A 121 -11.63 -7.49 1.54
N ASN A 122 -11.03 -7.78 0.39
CA ASN A 122 -9.58 -8.00 0.30
C ASN A 122 -8.78 -6.73 0.60
N ASN A 123 -9.26 -5.55 0.18
CA ASN A 123 -8.61 -4.27 0.48
C ASN A 123 -8.46 -4.04 1.99
N GLY A 124 -9.49 -4.40 2.78
CA GLY A 124 -9.39 -4.37 4.24
C GLY A 124 -8.35 -5.34 4.78
N GLY A 125 -8.18 -6.51 4.17
CA GLY A 125 -7.12 -7.46 4.48
C GLY A 125 -5.72 -6.89 4.20
N ASP A 126 -5.55 -6.19 3.08
CA ASP A 126 -4.31 -5.47 2.76
C ASP A 126 -4.00 -4.40 3.81
N GLY A 127 -5.02 -3.68 4.27
CA GLY A 127 -4.95 -2.74 5.39
C GLY A 127 -4.53 -3.38 6.71
N LEU A 128 -5.05 -4.58 7.04
CA LEU A 128 -4.65 -5.33 8.25
C LEU A 128 -3.18 -5.76 8.18
N VAL A 129 -2.71 -6.23 7.03
CA VAL A 129 -1.30 -6.57 6.84
C VAL A 129 -0.42 -5.32 6.94
N ALA A 130 -0.81 -4.22 6.28
CA ALA A 130 -0.11 -2.94 6.35
C ALA A 130 0.00 -2.43 7.79
N ALA A 131 -1.07 -2.58 8.60
CA ALA A 131 -1.07 -2.17 10.01
C ALA A 131 0.01 -2.88 10.82
N ARG A 132 0.18 -4.20 10.62
CA ARG A 132 1.24 -4.98 11.28
C ARG A 132 2.63 -4.51 10.86
N HIS A 133 2.87 -4.31 9.56
CA HIS A 133 4.18 -3.85 9.07
C HIS A 133 4.50 -2.42 9.53
N LEU A 134 3.52 -1.50 9.50
CA LEU A 134 3.69 -0.15 10.04
C LEU A 134 4.01 -0.15 11.53
N LYS A 135 3.35 -1.00 12.33
CA LYS A 135 3.72 -1.20 13.74
C LYS A 135 5.17 -1.64 13.89
N HIS A 136 5.62 -2.56 13.05
CA HIS A 136 7.02 -3.01 13.04
C HIS A 136 8.00 -1.91 12.60
N PHE A 137 7.57 -1.00 11.73
CA PHE A 137 8.33 0.17 11.31
C PHE A 137 8.33 1.31 12.34
N GLY A 138 7.66 1.14 13.48
CA GLY A 138 7.71 2.09 14.60
C GLY A 138 6.55 3.09 14.67
N TYR A 139 5.54 2.96 13.80
CA TYR A 139 4.31 3.74 13.87
C TYR A 139 3.43 3.30 15.05
N ASP A 140 2.66 4.23 15.57
CA ASP A 140 1.57 3.97 16.50
C ASP A 140 0.26 3.80 15.71
N VAL A 141 -0.07 2.55 15.39
CA VAL A 141 -1.15 2.21 14.46
C VAL A 141 -2.40 1.79 15.23
N THR A 142 -3.56 2.33 14.84
CA THR A 142 -4.89 1.81 15.21
C THR A 142 -5.63 1.40 13.94
N VAL A 143 -6.40 0.32 14.02
CA VAL A 143 -7.28 -0.13 12.94
C VAL A 143 -8.74 0.09 13.33
N ALA A 144 -9.51 0.75 12.47
CA ALA A 144 -10.97 0.79 12.55
C ALA A 144 -11.56 -0.21 11.55
N TYR A 145 -12.23 -1.25 12.05
CA TYR A 145 -12.75 -2.36 11.25
C TYR A 145 -14.23 -2.65 11.59
N PRO A 146 -15.17 -1.91 10.99
CA PRO A 146 -16.59 -1.96 11.37
C PRO A 146 -17.29 -3.28 11.00
N LYS A 147 -16.88 -3.91 9.89
CA LYS A 147 -17.47 -5.16 9.40
C LYS A 147 -16.38 -6.19 9.13
N GLU A 148 -16.05 -6.95 10.17
CA GLU A 148 -15.04 -8.01 10.09
C GLU A 148 -15.48 -9.15 9.16
N LYS A 149 -14.60 -9.52 8.22
CA LYS A 149 -14.79 -10.71 7.39
C LYS A 149 -14.55 -11.97 8.22
N THR A 150 -15.46 -12.93 8.12
CA THR A 150 -15.44 -14.16 8.93
C THR A 150 -14.54 -15.28 8.40
N LYS A 151 -13.92 -15.09 7.23
CA LYS A 151 -13.00 -16.09 6.64
C LYS A 151 -11.77 -16.32 7.53
N VAL A 152 -11.26 -17.56 7.56
CA VAL A 152 -10.10 -17.98 8.38
C VAL A 152 -8.88 -17.07 8.18
N LEU A 153 -8.60 -16.65 6.94
CA LEU A 153 -7.53 -15.69 6.64
C LEU A 153 -7.62 -14.42 7.51
N PHE A 154 -8.79 -13.81 7.57
CA PHE A 154 -8.99 -12.53 8.27
C PHE A 154 -8.93 -12.72 9.79
N GLN A 155 -9.43 -13.84 10.31
CA GLN A 155 -9.25 -14.20 11.72
C GLN A 155 -7.77 -14.36 12.09
N ARG A 156 -6.95 -14.94 11.20
CA ARG A 156 -5.49 -15.05 11.39
C ARG A 156 -4.82 -13.68 11.38
N LEU A 157 -5.21 -12.78 10.48
CA LEU A 157 -4.70 -11.40 10.45
C LEU A 157 -5.04 -10.64 11.73
N LEU A 158 -6.26 -10.78 12.25
CA LEU A 158 -6.66 -10.16 13.52
C LEU A 158 -5.86 -10.71 14.71
N LYS A 159 -5.63 -12.03 14.76
CA LYS A 159 -4.75 -12.65 15.78
C LYS A 159 -3.33 -12.10 15.70
N LEU A 160 -2.79 -11.92 14.48
CA LEU A 160 -1.48 -11.28 14.32
C LEU A 160 -1.50 -9.86 14.90
N LEU A 161 -2.48 -9.02 14.57
CA LEU A 161 -2.57 -7.67 15.15
C LEU A 161 -2.62 -7.65 16.68
N GLN A 162 -3.30 -8.63 17.31
CA GLN A 162 -3.29 -8.81 18.75
C GLN A 162 -1.88 -9.09 19.28
N HIS A 163 -1.13 -10.01 18.67
CA HIS A 163 0.25 -10.32 19.06
C HIS A 163 1.23 -9.15 18.86
N TYR A 164 0.97 -8.28 17.88
CA TYR A 164 1.76 -7.06 17.63
C TYR A 164 1.26 -5.84 18.42
N HIS A 165 0.25 -6.01 19.29
CA HIS A 165 -0.35 -4.94 20.09
C HIS A 165 -0.82 -3.75 19.23
N VAL A 166 -1.53 -4.06 18.14
CA VAL A 166 -2.23 -3.08 17.29
C VAL A 166 -3.70 -3.07 17.71
N PRO A 167 -4.23 -1.98 18.29
CA PRO A 167 -5.64 -1.89 18.63
C PRO A 167 -6.54 -1.99 17.40
N VAL A 168 -7.60 -2.80 17.50
CA VAL A 168 -8.65 -2.91 16.49
C VAL A 168 -9.97 -2.46 17.12
N VAL A 169 -10.53 -1.37 16.63
CA VAL A 169 -11.80 -0.77 17.08
C VAL A 169 -12.89 -0.97 16.03
N LYS A 170 -14.15 -0.95 16.45
CA LYS A 170 -15.30 -1.10 15.52
C LYS A 170 -15.65 0.17 14.78
N SER A 171 -15.32 1.33 15.33
CA SER A 171 -15.62 2.63 14.75
C SER A 171 -14.59 3.66 15.19
N ALA A 172 -14.45 4.73 14.40
CA ALA A 172 -13.73 5.94 14.75
C ALA A 172 -14.54 7.14 14.28
N THR A 173 -14.77 8.09 15.17
CA THR A 173 -15.52 9.33 14.93
C THR A 173 -14.61 10.43 14.42
N GLY A 174 -15.18 11.54 13.94
CA GLY A 174 -14.41 12.72 13.56
C GLY A 174 -13.55 13.28 14.71
N GLU A 175 -13.96 13.11 15.96
CA GLU A 175 -13.16 13.51 17.13
C GLU A 175 -11.94 12.60 17.30
N ASP A 176 -12.13 11.29 17.14
CA ASP A 176 -11.04 10.31 17.20
C ASP A 176 -9.98 10.61 16.14
N LEU A 177 -10.39 11.00 14.92
CA LEU A 177 -9.48 11.32 13.81
C LEU A 177 -8.51 12.45 14.15
N LYS A 178 -8.86 13.37 15.06
CA LYS A 178 -7.97 14.46 15.47
C LYS A 178 -6.71 13.95 16.15
N LEU A 179 -6.77 12.78 16.79
CA LEU A 179 -5.67 12.15 17.53
C LEU A 179 -4.59 11.53 16.63
N TYR A 180 -4.88 11.37 15.34
CA TYR A 180 -4.00 10.73 14.37
C TYR A 180 -3.36 11.75 13.43
N ASP A 181 -2.17 11.41 12.92
CA ASP A 181 -1.41 12.26 12.01
C ASP A 181 -1.68 11.88 10.54
N LEU A 182 -2.05 10.62 10.29
CA LEU A 182 -2.30 10.05 8.96
C LEU A 182 -3.51 9.12 9.00
N VAL A 183 -4.35 9.19 7.97
CA VAL A 183 -5.48 8.27 7.75
C VAL A 183 -5.21 7.41 6.52
N VAL A 184 -5.45 6.11 6.63
CA VAL A 184 -5.35 5.15 5.53
C VAL A 184 -6.73 4.59 5.22
N ASP A 185 -7.16 4.80 3.98
CA ASP A 185 -8.38 4.26 3.40
C ASP A 185 -8.08 2.91 2.74
N ALA A 186 -8.48 1.84 3.43
CA ALA A 186 -8.45 0.46 2.95
C ALA A 186 -9.86 -0.15 2.96
N LEU A 187 -10.89 0.65 2.64
CA LEU A 187 -12.29 0.21 2.68
C LEU A 187 -12.63 -0.65 1.46
N PHE A 188 -12.47 -0.10 0.25
CA PHE A 188 -12.90 -0.72 -0.99
C PHE A 188 -11.80 -0.67 -2.04
N GLY A 189 -11.52 -1.82 -2.67
CA GLY A 189 -10.54 -1.94 -3.75
C GLY A 189 -11.23 -2.13 -5.10
N PHE A 190 -10.48 -2.59 -6.12
CA PHE A 190 -10.95 -2.70 -7.50
C PHE A 190 -12.20 -3.58 -7.70
N SER A 191 -12.54 -4.51 -6.80
CA SER A 191 -13.70 -5.39 -6.95
C SER A 191 -15.00 -4.79 -6.41
N PHE A 192 -14.95 -3.60 -5.80
CA PHE A 192 -16.14 -2.93 -5.32
C PHE A 192 -17.01 -2.41 -6.48
N THR A 193 -18.32 -2.52 -6.32
CA THR A 193 -19.33 -2.06 -7.27
C THR A 193 -20.46 -1.33 -6.57
N GLY A 194 -21.05 -0.35 -7.25
CA GLY A 194 -22.14 0.47 -6.73
C GLY A 194 -21.67 1.58 -5.77
N GLU A 195 -22.61 2.11 -4.99
CA GLU A 195 -22.36 3.20 -4.05
C GLU A 195 -22.04 2.68 -2.64
N PRO A 196 -21.14 3.35 -1.88
CA PRO A 196 -20.95 3.07 -0.47
C PRO A 196 -22.26 3.15 0.31
N ARG A 197 -22.48 2.18 1.22
CA ARG A 197 -23.64 2.12 2.12
C ARG A 197 -23.20 2.07 3.56
N SER A 198 -24.08 2.46 4.49
CA SER A 198 -23.81 2.44 5.93
C SER A 198 -23.19 1.13 6.44
N PRO A 199 -22.13 1.22 7.26
CA PRO A 199 -21.54 2.44 7.85
C PRO A 199 -20.45 3.11 6.98
N PHE A 200 -20.22 2.65 5.75
CA PHE A 200 -19.06 3.08 4.96
C PHE A 200 -19.23 4.45 4.32
N ASP A 201 -20.45 4.82 3.96
CA ASP A 201 -20.79 6.18 3.53
C ASP A 201 -20.44 7.21 4.63
N GLU A 202 -20.88 6.99 5.86
CA GLU A 202 -20.59 7.81 7.04
C GLU A 202 -19.07 7.90 7.32
N ILE A 203 -18.35 6.79 7.18
CA ILE A 203 -16.89 6.76 7.32
C ILE A 203 -16.23 7.62 6.23
N ILE A 204 -16.66 7.50 4.97
CA ILE A 204 -16.09 8.30 3.86
C ILE A 204 -16.32 9.79 4.10
N HIS A 205 -17.52 10.18 4.56
CA HIS A 205 -17.79 11.57 4.96
C HIS A 205 -16.85 12.03 6.08
N THR A 206 -16.69 11.20 7.12
CA THR A 206 -15.80 11.50 8.27
C THR A 206 -14.34 11.68 7.83
N ILE A 207 -13.84 10.81 6.95
CA ILE A 207 -12.49 10.90 6.38
C ILE A 207 -12.33 12.21 5.62
N ASN A 208 -13.27 12.53 4.72
CA ASN A 208 -13.22 13.72 3.88
C ASN A 208 -13.31 15.02 4.68
N GLN A 209 -13.96 15.01 5.85
CA GLN A 209 -14.10 16.17 6.74
C GLN A 209 -12.95 16.31 7.76
N SER A 210 -12.04 15.34 7.84
CA SER A 210 -11.03 15.28 8.91
C SER A 210 -9.90 16.30 8.81
N ASN A 211 -9.66 16.89 7.64
CA ASN A 211 -8.50 17.73 7.31
C ASN A 211 -7.13 17.05 7.55
N LYS A 212 -7.09 15.71 7.62
CA LYS A 212 -5.86 14.93 7.75
C LYS A 212 -5.33 14.54 6.36
N PRO A 213 -4.02 14.29 6.20
CA PRO A 213 -3.51 13.58 5.04
C PRO A 213 -4.13 12.17 4.96
N VAL A 214 -4.64 11.83 3.78
CA VAL A 214 -5.32 10.56 3.52
C VAL A 214 -4.58 9.79 2.43
N VAL A 215 -4.34 8.51 2.68
CA VAL A 215 -3.76 7.56 1.71
C VAL A 215 -4.81 6.52 1.34
N SER A 216 -5.17 6.42 0.07
CA SER A 216 -6.06 5.35 -0.41
C SER A 216 -5.26 4.15 -0.91
N VAL A 217 -5.73 2.97 -0.54
CA VAL A 217 -5.19 1.68 -0.99
C VAL A 217 -5.99 1.18 -2.17
N ASP A 218 -5.26 0.82 -3.22
CA ASP A 218 -5.69 0.36 -4.52
C ASP A 218 -6.35 1.44 -5.39
N VAL A 219 -7.48 1.95 -4.91
CA VAL A 219 -8.26 3.06 -5.46
C VAL A 219 -8.89 3.84 -4.29
N PRO A 220 -9.18 5.15 -4.42
CA PRO A 220 -9.95 5.84 -3.40
C PRO A 220 -11.35 5.22 -3.27
N SER A 221 -11.70 4.79 -2.06
CA SER A 221 -12.94 4.07 -1.83
C SER A 221 -14.16 4.87 -2.30
N GLY A 222 -15.04 4.24 -3.06
CA GLY A 222 -16.20 4.89 -3.72
C GLY A 222 -15.92 5.40 -5.14
N THR A 223 -14.68 5.31 -5.64
CA THR A 223 -14.36 5.65 -7.05
C THR A 223 -14.87 4.58 -8.00
N ASN A 224 -15.40 4.98 -9.17
CA ASN A 224 -15.69 4.05 -10.25
C ASN A 224 -14.37 3.51 -10.84
N ILE A 225 -14.23 2.19 -10.83
CA ILE A 225 -13.00 1.47 -11.20
C ILE A 225 -12.64 1.64 -12.68
N ASP A 226 -13.64 1.78 -13.55
CA ASP A 226 -13.45 1.98 -14.99
C ASP A 226 -13.38 3.47 -15.38
N GLY A 227 -13.45 4.37 -14.39
CA GLY A 227 -13.51 5.82 -14.60
C GLY A 227 -14.92 6.34 -14.84
N GLY A 228 -15.03 7.63 -15.16
CA GLY A 228 -16.33 8.26 -15.48
C GLY A 228 -17.31 8.38 -14.30
N SER A 229 -16.81 8.55 -13.07
CA SER A 229 -17.67 8.77 -11.89
C SER A 229 -18.66 9.93 -12.11
N ALA A 230 -19.89 9.77 -11.62
CA ALA A 230 -20.86 10.85 -11.60
C ALA A 230 -20.34 12.04 -10.77
N ALA A 231 -20.72 13.27 -11.12
CA ALA A 231 -20.23 14.49 -10.47
C ALA A 231 -20.43 14.52 -8.93
N ASN A 232 -21.42 13.78 -8.42
CA ASN A 232 -21.79 13.71 -7.00
C ASN A 232 -21.54 12.32 -6.38
N ALA A 233 -20.74 11.45 -7.02
CA ALA A 233 -20.41 10.15 -6.45
C ALA A 233 -19.62 10.31 -5.14
N LEU A 234 -19.99 9.56 -4.10
CA LEU A 234 -19.32 9.64 -2.81
C LEU A 234 -18.03 8.82 -2.86
N SER A 235 -16.88 9.50 -2.88
CA SER A 235 -15.56 8.86 -2.80
C SER A 235 -14.65 9.51 -1.78
N VAL A 236 -13.64 8.78 -1.32
CA VAL A 236 -12.57 9.32 -0.48
C VAL A 236 -11.72 10.32 -1.28
N ASN A 237 -11.45 11.49 -0.69
CA ASN A 237 -10.54 12.49 -1.22
C ASN A 237 -9.15 12.31 -0.62
N SER A 238 -8.36 11.39 -1.18
CA SER A 238 -6.99 11.11 -0.72
C SER A 238 -5.96 12.10 -1.27
N GLU A 239 -4.88 12.35 -0.52
CA GLU A 239 -3.70 13.09 -0.99
C GLU A 239 -2.70 12.19 -1.74
N MET A 240 -2.78 10.89 -1.49
CA MET A 240 -1.99 9.88 -2.16
C MET A 240 -2.81 8.63 -2.44
N ASN A 241 -2.62 8.03 -3.62
CA ASN A 241 -3.15 6.72 -3.96
C ASN A 241 -2.02 5.71 -4.12
N ILE A 242 -2.20 4.50 -3.59
CA ILE A 242 -1.30 3.37 -3.78
C ILE A 242 -2.04 2.32 -4.59
N SER A 243 -1.80 2.25 -5.90
CA SER A 243 -2.34 1.16 -6.71
C SER A 243 -1.61 -0.15 -6.42
N LEU A 244 -2.34 -1.26 -6.38
CA LEU A 244 -1.78 -2.59 -6.22
C LEU A 244 -1.79 -3.34 -7.56
N MET A 245 -0.75 -4.16 -7.80
CA MET A 245 -0.53 -4.90 -9.04
C MET A 245 -0.26 -3.99 -10.26
N LEU A 246 -1.30 -3.34 -10.76
CA LEU A 246 -1.26 -2.28 -11.78
C LEU A 246 -2.37 -1.26 -11.46
N PRO A 247 -2.24 0.01 -11.87
CA PRO A 247 -3.26 1.00 -11.61
C PRO A 247 -4.57 0.66 -12.33
N LYS A 248 -5.70 1.04 -11.72
CA LYS A 248 -7.04 0.88 -12.30
C LYS A 248 -7.43 2.10 -13.11
N GLU A 249 -8.26 1.95 -14.13
CA GLU A 249 -8.73 3.05 -15.01
C GLU A 249 -9.28 4.25 -14.22
N GLY A 250 -9.98 4.01 -13.11
CA GLY A 250 -10.53 5.04 -12.22
C GLY A 250 -9.50 6.01 -11.62
N VAL A 251 -8.22 5.62 -11.58
CA VAL A 251 -7.10 6.48 -11.11
C VAL A 251 -6.19 6.94 -12.25
N ARG A 252 -6.58 6.76 -13.53
CA ARG A 252 -5.81 7.23 -14.70
C ARG A 252 -5.47 8.71 -14.66
N HIS A 253 -6.38 9.52 -14.16
CA HIS A 253 -6.22 10.96 -14.05
C HIS A 253 -6.02 11.42 -12.60
N TYR A 254 -5.50 10.55 -11.73
CA TYR A 254 -5.24 10.89 -10.35
C TYR A 254 -4.16 11.98 -10.26
N GLY A 255 -4.57 13.21 -9.97
CA GLY A 255 -3.71 14.41 -10.05
C GLY A 255 -2.83 14.69 -8.84
N LYS A 256 -2.71 13.76 -7.89
CA LYS A 256 -1.88 13.90 -6.68
C LYS A 256 -0.80 12.81 -6.63
N LYS A 257 -0.21 12.53 -5.46
CA LYS A 257 0.86 11.52 -5.37
C LYS A 257 0.31 10.12 -5.70
N HIS A 258 0.94 9.42 -6.64
CA HIS A 258 0.51 8.09 -7.04
C HIS A 258 1.69 7.13 -6.97
N TYR A 259 1.48 6.01 -6.27
CA TYR A 259 2.43 4.92 -6.21
C TYR A 259 1.81 3.65 -6.78
N LEU A 260 2.66 2.79 -7.33
CA LEU A 260 2.38 1.40 -7.61
C LEU A 260 3.12 0.52 -6.61
N GLY A 261 2.40 -0.35 -5.90
CA GLY A 261 2.93 -1.40 -5.04
C GLY A 261 2.53 -2.79 -5.53
N GLY A 262 2.99 -3.84 -4.84
CA GLY A 262 2.66 -5.22 -5.22
C GLY A 262 3.49 -5.72 -6.39
N ARG A 263 4.82 -5.72 -6.22
CA ARG A 263 5.78 -6.27 -7.18
C ARG A 263 5.74 -7.80 -7.21
N PHE A 264 4.73 -8.37 -7.86
CA PHE A 264 4.54 -9.83 -7.92
C PHE A 264 3.95 -10.35 -9.24
N ILE A 265 3.84 -9.52 -10.29
CA ILE A 265 3.31 -9.98 -11.58
C ILE A 265 4.38 -10.84 -12.28
N PRO A 266 4.12 -12.14 -12.56
CA PRO A 266 5.04 -12.99 -13.30
C PRO A 266 5.15 -12.57 -14.77
N ASN A 267 6.31 -12.81 -15.40
CA ASN A 267 6.51 -12.50 -16.83
C ASN A 267 5.48 -13.21 -17.74
N SER A 268 5.05 -14.43 -17.40
CA SER A 268 4.01 -15.15 -18.15
C SER A 268 2.69 -14.38 -18.22
N ILE A 269 2.30 -13.69 -17.15
CA ILE A 269 1.12 -12.83 -17.10
C ILE A 269 1.37 -11.55 -17.91
N VAL A 270 2.55 -10.94 -17.77
CA VAL A 270 2.94 -9.75 -18.53
C VAL A 270 2.84 -10.00 -20.04
N GLU A 271 3.41 -11.11 -20.51
CA GLU A 271 3.42 -11.50 -21.92
C GLU A 271 2.00 -11.83 -22.42
N LYS A 272 1.25 -12.65 -21.66
CA LYS A 272 -0.11 -13.08 -22.04
C LYS A 272 -1.07 -11.91 -22.26
N TYR A 273 -1.01 -10.90 -21.40
CA TYR A 273 -1.89 -9.74 -21.44
C TYR A 273 -1.25 -8.49 -22.09
N ASN A 274 -0.03 -8.61 -22.63
CA ASN A 274 0.74 -7.51 -23.21
C ASN A 274 0.82 -6.28 -22.28
N LEU A 275 1.12 -6.52 -21.00
CA LEU A 275 1.12 -5.50 -19.97
C LEU A 275 2.39 -4.66 -20.01
N LYS A 276 2.22 -3.34 -19.88
CA LYS A 276 3.32 -2.40 -19.61
C LYS A 276 3.45 -2.22 -18.10
N VAL A 277 4.47 -2.85 -17.52
CA VAL A 277 4.78 -2.77 -16.08
C VAL A 277 6.01 -1.88 -15.88
N PRO A 278 5.95 -0.85 -15.02
CA PRO A 278 7.09 0.02 -14.77
C PRO A 278 8.22 -0.73 -14.06
N GLN A 279 9.46 -0.28 -14.27
CA GLN A 279 10.61 -0.89 -13.64
C GLN A 279 10.70 -0.49 -12.16
N PHE A 280 10.71 -1.49 -11.28
CA PHE A 280 10.94 -1.29 -9.84
C PHE A 280 12.43 -1.14 -9.56
N ALA A 281 12.82 -0.10 -8.83
CA ALA A 281 14.22 0.16 -8.52
C ALA A 281 14.75 -0.82 -7.45
N GLY A 282 15.84 -1.52 -7.76
CA GLY A 282 16.55 -2.40 -6.82
C GLY A 282 15.64 -3.46 -6.20
N ASP A 283 15.58 -3.47 -4.86
CA ASP A 283 14.78 -4.36 -4.03
C ASP A 283 13.45 -3.74 -3.57
N ASN A 284 13.06 -2.58 -4.11
CA ASN A 284 11.79 -1.97 -3.75
C ASN A 284 10.62 -2.82 -4.25
N SER A 285 9.58 -2.91 -3.42
CA SER A 285 8.29 -3.52 -3.74
C SER A 285 7.31 -2.53 -4.41
N TYR A 286 7.77 -1.27 -4.60
CA TYR A 286 6.97 -0.16 -5.10
C TYR A 286 7.76 0.74 -6.08
N VAL A 287 7.02 1.55 -6.84
CA VAL A 287 7.54 2.63 -7.70
C VAL A 287 6.55 3.81 -7.68
N GLN A 288 7.05 5.04 -7.76
CA GLN A 288 6.21 6.22 -7.91
C GLN A 288 5.81 6.38 -9.38
N LEU A 289 4.51 6.60 -9.66
CA LEU A 289 3.96 6.82 -11.00
C LEU A 289 3.99 8.30 -11.39
#